data_AF-A0A9D4NSI3-F1
#
_entry.id   AF-A0A9D4NSI3-F1
#
_cell.length_a   1.000
_cell.length_b   1.000
_cell.length_c   1.000
_cell.angle_alpha   90.00
_cell.angle_beta   90.00
_cell.angle_gamma   90.00
#
_symmetry.space_group_name_H-M   'P 1'
#
loop_
_entity.id
_entity.type
_entity.pdbx_description
1 polymer ?
#
loop_
_entity_poly.entity_id
_entity_poly.type
_entity_poly.pdbx_seq_one_letter_code
_entity_poly.pdbx_strand_id
1 'polypeptide(L)'
;MKCFKLQYKFFQSYRHIRMTQIFDQGFVYWKQYSYRLQFSLDDYRYKKITYTYQTFKRSIWICINAWLAIFYLSIMTLYPDNPFMISRIDLERIMDTQHMDIFYIQGIITFVMLEILWALSLNNLLHYRLSSIDFLANKSNFNEKKQLRPKSRQYLFHMYIISKLMATILYSIVTIELLIVIIMYAYHGYNLYQSFRIDIIQLTVGVSMFIIWIMHAIQMMGQLFMSLNFLLFLIEFFKVCIGQLYEMLRRFDQKCPFEKIMENDWNRFQYEYSCLYSDTAQMNRAARLILLYLEAISKSSIISACIFYSKQSGWSIFTTFVIMAFLSVFCLINGLYSRIADLSSYNQKCARLILQRIARTQWSLMNVDEKDVQLPKRYSDRYLIKLSLFAQTMTNNRYGFTCGQVFYITKFRYIQIFIMNFILILKFYKKICR
;
A
#
# COMPACT_ATOMS: atom_id res chain seq x y z
N MET A 1 27.43 -18.80 12.74
CA MET A 1 28.20 -17.60 13.20
C MET A 1 28.54 -16.59 12.09
N LYS A 2 28.77 -16.98 10.81
CA LYS A 2 29.00 -16.05 9.68
C LYS A 2 27.75 -15.24 9.26
N CYS A 3 26.55 -15.79 9.36
CA CYS A 3 25.29 -15.10 9.03
C CYS A 3 24.98 -13.91 9.97
N PHE A 4 25.29 -14.07 11.26
CA PHE A 4 25.15 -13.00 12.28
C PHE A 4 26.12 -11.83 12.06
N LYS A 5 27.36 -12.10 11.60
CA LYS A 5 28.33 -11.05 11.25
C LYS A 5 27.90 -10.25 10.01
N LEU A 6 27.22 -10.89 9.06
CA LEU A 6 26.67 -10.22 7.88
C LEU A 6 25.47 -9.33 8.24
N GLN A 7 24.54 -9.83 9.07
CA GLN A 7 23.46 -9.02 9.65
C GLN A 7 24.03 -7.83 10.44
N TYR A 8 25.06 -8.03 11.27
CA TYR A 8 25.65 -6.97 12.07
C TYR A 8 26.34 -5.88 11.22
N LYS A 9 27.10 -6.25 10.17
CA LYS A 9 27.67 -5.29 9.21
C LYS A 9 26.58 -4.57 8.39
N PHE A 10 25.52 -5.28 8.00
CA PHE A 10 24.37 -4.68 7.31
C PHE A 10 23.66 -3.66 8.23
N PHE A 11 23.40 -4.01 9.50
CA PHE A 11 22.83 -3.08 10.48
C PHE A 11 23.77 -1.91 10.82
N GLN A 12 25.10 -2.07 10.76
CA GLN A 12 26.05 -0.97 10.93
C GLN A 12 26.01 0.04 9.78
N SER A 13 25.79 -0.41 8.54
CA SER A 13 25.62 0.51 7.38
C SER A 13 24.38 1.41 7.54
N TYR A 14 23.38 0.96 8.32
CA TYR A 14 22.13 1.68 8.55
C TYR A 14 22.11 2.52 9.85
N ARG A 15 23.22 2.61 10.59
CA ARG A 15 23.28 3.29 11.91
C ARG A 15 23.12 4.81 11.85
N HIS A 16 23.22 5.41 10.66
CA HIS A 16 23.17 6.86 10.43
C HIS A 16 22.01 7.30 9.52
N ILE A 17 21.06 6.43 9.20
CA ILE A 17 19.96 6.81 8.32
C ILE A 17 19.03 7.79 9.01
N ARG A 18 18.72 8.84 8.28
CA ARG A 18 17.72 9.85 8.67
C ARG A 18 16.38 9.46 8.05
N MET A 19 15.28 9.73 8.76
CA MET A 19 13.92 9.65 8.25
C MET A 19 13.74 10.46 6.96
N THR A 20 14.41 11.61 6.82
CA THR A 20 14.38 12.39 5.57
C THR A 20 14.86 11.56 4.38
N GLN A 21 15.95 10.79 4.55
CA GLN A 21 16.45 9.88 3.50
C GLN A 21 15.45 8.77 3.17
N ILE A 22 14.66 8.31 4.16
CA ILE A 22 13.60 7.32 3.93
C ILE A 22 12.46 7.94 3.11
N PHE A 23 12.05 9.16 3.41
CA PHE A 23 11.05 9.88 2.64
C PHE A 23 11.52 10.17 1.21
N ASP A 24 12.78 10.60 1.04
CA ASP A 24 13.39 10.83 -0.28
C ASP A 24 13.44 9.54 -1.10
N GLN A 25 13.84 8.44 -0.46
CA GLN A 25 13.88 7.15 -1.12
C GLN A 25 12.47 6.65 -1.51
N GLY A 26 11.50 6.85 -0.64
CA GLY A 26 10.10 6.55 -0.93
C GLY A 26 9.55 7.37 -2.09
N PHE A 27 9.88 8.66 -2.16
CA PHE A 27 9.57 9.51 -3.30
C PHE A 27 10.18 8.97 -4.59
N VAL A 28 11.45 8.53 -4.55
CA VAL A 28 12.10 7.91 -5.72
C VAL A 28 11.34 6.66 -6.17
N TYR A 29 10.90 5.79 -5.26
CA TYR A 29 10.12 4.60 -5.62
C TYR A 29 8.77 4.95 -6.23
N TRP A 30 8.04 5.91 -5.67
CA TRP A 30 6.77 6.37 -6.25
C TRP A 30 6.97 7.04 -7.60
N LYS A 31 8.00 7.88 -7.74
CA LYS A 31 8.37 8.51 -9.01
C LYS A 31 8.67 7.46 -10.09
N GLN A 32 9.45 6.45 -9.74
CA GLN A 32 9.89 5.38 -10.63
C GLN A 32 8.76 4.43 -11.05
N TYR A 33 7.99 3.92 -10.09
CA TYR A 33 7.01 2.85 -10.34
C TYR A 33 5.58 3.35 -10.48
N SER A 34 5.17 4.34 -9.68
CA SER A 34 3.77 4.80 -9.62
C SER A 34 3.47 5.98 -10.53
N TYR A 35 4.30 7.02 -10.58
CA TYR A 35 4.04 8.20 -11.43
C TYR A 35 4.68 8.09 -12.81
N ARG A 36 5.83 7.42 -12.92
CA ARG A 36 6.58 7.16 -14.16
C ARG A 36 7.08 8.44 -14.86
N LEU A 37 7.25 9.51 -14.10
CA LEU A 37 7.67 10.84 -14.59
C LEU A 37 8.95 11.30 -13.92
N GLN A 38 9.77 12.05 -14.65
CA GLN A 38 11.00 12.61 -14.10
C GLN A 38 10.76 14.04 -13.60
N PHE A 39 10.67 14.22 -12.28
CA PHE A 39 10.55 15.54 -11.64
C PHE A 39 11.15 15.53 -10.23
N SER A 40 11.41 16.72 -9.67
CA SER A 40 11.83 16.91 -8.28
C SER A 40 10.66 17.37 -7.38
N LEU A 41 10.82 17.23 -6.06
CA LEU A 41 9.83 17.74 -5.10
C LEU A 41 9.67 19.27 -5.20
N ASP A 42 10.75 19.99 -5.50
CA ASP A 42 10.73 21.44 -5.66
C ASP A 42 9.98 21.86 -6.93
N ASP A 43 10.17 21.15 -8.05
CA ASP A 43 9.41 21.40 -9.29
C ASP A 43 7.90 21.28 -9.03
N TYR A 44 7.50 20.28 -8.25
CA TYR A 44 6.10 20.11 -7.86
C TYR A 44 5.63 21.24 -6.94
N ARG A 45 6.41 21.59 -5.91
CA ARG A 45 6.07 22.63 -4.93
C ARG A 45 5.90 24.00 -5.57
N TYR A 46 6.77 24.36 -6.51
CA TYR A 46 6.73 25.64 -7.22
C TYR A 46 5.86 25.63 -8.47
N LYS A 47 5.19 24.51 -8.77
CA LYS A 47 4.35 24.32 -9.95
C LYS A 47 5.07 24.52 -11.28
N LYS A 48 6.31 24.02 -11.36
CA LYS A 48 7.24 24.20 -12.49
C LYS A 48 7.60 22.89 -13.20
N ILE A 49 6.75 21.86 -13.16
CA ILE A 49 6.98 20.64 -13.95
C ILE A 49 7.02 21.02 -15.43
N THR A 50 8.17 20.81 -16.07
CA THR A 50 8.40 21.15 -17.46
C THR A 50 7.81 20.09 -18.38
N TYR A 51 7.02 20.52 -19.36
CA TYR A 51 6.40 19.66 -20.36
C TYR A 51 7.39 19.34 -21.50
N THR A 52 8.44 18.58 -21.17
CA THR A 52 9.45 18.13 -22.14
C THR A 52 9.34 16.63 -22.40
N TYR A 53 9.82 16.17 -23.57
CA TYR A 53 9.91 14.74 -23.85
C TYR A 53 10.72 13.99 -22.78
N GLN A 54 11.79 14.58 -22.23
CA GLN A 54 12.58 13.94 -21.18
C GLN A 54 11.76 13.65 -19.91
N THR A 55 10.87 14.56 -19.51
CA THR A 55 9.97 14.40 -18.37
C THR A 55 9.02 13.21 -18.56
N PHE A 56 8.48 13.05 -19.77
CA PHE A 56 7.44 12.07 -20.12
C PHE A 56 7.97 10.78 -20.77
N LYS A 57 9.23 10.72 -21.19
CA LYS A 57 9.83 9.60 -21.94
C LYS A 57 9.49 8.25 -21.33
N ARG A 58 9.68 8.13 -20.01
CA ARG A 58 9.41 6.89 -19.26
C ARG A 58 7.91 6.55 -19.23
N SER A 59 7.05 7.54 -19.01
CA SER A 59 5.61 7.37 -19.01
C SER A 59 5.11 6.87 -20.36
N ILE A 60 5.56 7.49 -21.46
CA ILE A 60 5.20 7.11 -22.82
C ILE A 60 5.62 5.66 -23.10
N TRP A 61 6.88 5.32 -22.81
CA TRP A 61 7.40 3.98 -23.09
C TRP A 61 6.70 2.88 -22.29
N ILE A 62 6.45 3.10 -21.00
CA ILE A 62 5.75 2.12 -20.17
C ILE A 62 4.28 1.99 -20.59
N CYS A 63 3.62 3.11 -20.94
CA CYS A 63 2.23 3.10 -21.40
C CYS A 63 2.07 2.33 -22.73
N ILE A 64 2.97 2.56 -23.70
CA ILE A 64 2.98 1.80 -24.95
C ILE A 64 3.18 0.29 -24.66
N ASN A 65 4.16 -0.05 -23.81
CA ASN A 65 4.39 -1.45 -23.42
C ASN A 65 3.16 -2.06 -22.71
N ALA A 66 2.43 -1.27 -21.91
CA ALA A 66 1.22 -1.72 -21.22
C ALA A 66 0.13 -2.11 -22.21
N TRP A 67 -0.16 -1.25 -23.18
CA TRP A 67 -1.19 -1.51 -24.19
C TRP A 67 -0.80 -2.65 -25.13
N LEU A 68 0.48 -2.73 -25.52
CA LEU A 68 0.98 -3.87 -26.29
C LEU A 68 0.90 -5.19 -25.51
N ALA A 69 1.20 -5.18 -24.21
CA ALA A 69 1.06 -6.34 -23.34
C ALA A 69 -0.42 -6.76 -23.17
N ILE A 70 -1.33 -5.80 -22.97
CA ILE A 70 -2.78 -6.06 -22.91
C ILE A 70 -3.28 -6.63 -24.23
N PHE A 71 -2.86 -6.06 -25.35
CA PHE A 71 -3.20 -6.54 -26.69
C PHE A 71 -2.70 -7.97 -26.93
N TYR A 72 -1.44 -8.25 -26.57
CA TYR A 72 -0.85 -9.59 -26.63
C TYR A 72 -1.67 -10.60 -25.82
N LEU A 73 -1.95 -10.30 -24.55
CA LEU A 73 -2.74 -11.18 -23.68
C LEU A 73 -4.16 -11.39 -24.21
N SER A 74 -4.77 -10.34 -24.78
CA SER A 74 -6.12 -10.41 -25.36
C SER A 74 -6.16 -11.35 -26.57
N ILE A 75 -5.16 -11.26 -27.45
CA ILE A 75 -5.01 -12.18 -28.59
C ILE A 75 -4.86 -13.62 -28.09
N MET A 76 -3.96 -13.87 -27.13
CA MET A 76 -3.73 -15.22 -26.58
C MET A 76 -4.96 -15.80 -25.86
N THR A 77 -5.86 -14.94 -25.39
CA THR A 77 -7.12 -15.36 -24.77
C THR A 77 -8.16 -15.71 -25.83
N LEU A 78 -8.33 -14.86 -26.85
CA LEU A 78 -9.38 -14.98 -27.87
C LEU A 78 -9.07 -16.02 -28.96
N TYR A 79 -7.78 -16.16 -29.34
CA TYR A 79 -7.33 -17.04 -30.42
C TYR A 79 -6.35 -18.09 -29.88
N PRO A 80 -6.85 -19.25 -29.41
CA PRO A 80 -5.99 -20.29 -28.83
C PRO A 80 -4.99 -20.87 -29.84
N ASP A 81 -5.45 -21.11 -31.08
CA ASP A 81 -4.63 -21.48 -32.23
C ASP A 81 -4.37 -20.23 -33.08
N ASN A 82 -3.29 -19.53 -32.75
CA ASN A 82 -2.95 -18.28 -33.43
C ASN A 82 -2.03 -18.55 -34.63
N PRO A 83 -2.41 -18.18 -35.86
CA PRO A 83 -1.54 -18.35 -37.03
C PRO A 83 -0.42 -17.29 -37.12
N PHE A 84 -0.38 -16.31 -36.22
CA PHE A 84 0.63 -15.23 -36.24
C PHE A 84 1.63 -15.30 -35.08
N MET A 85 1.37 -16.11 -34.05
CA MET A 85 2.20 -16.23 -32.86
C MET A 85 2.21 -17.67 -32.37
N ILE A 86 3.17 -18.03 -31.52
CA ILE A 86 3.21 -19.33 -30.84
C ILE A 86 1.88 -19.54 -30.10
N SER A 87 1.21 -20.66 -30.36
CA SER A 87 -0.14 -20.93 -29.85
C SER A 87 -0.16 -21.00 -28.32
N ARG A 88 -1.31 -20.68 -27.73
CA ARG A 88 -1.49 -20.86 -26.28
C ARG A 88 -1.40 -22.34 -25.90
N ILE A 89 -1.90 -23.21 -26.78
CA ILE A 89 -1.94 -24.66 -26.55
C ILE A 89 -0.51 -25.22 -26.41
N ASP A 90 0.43 -24.71 -27.20
CA ASP A 90 1.83 -25.11 -27.07
C ASP A 90 2.43 -24.62 -25.75
N LEU A 91 2.09 -23.40 -25.31
CA LEU A 91 2.45 -22.88 -23.99
C LEU A 91 1.90 -23.73 -22.83
N GLU A 92 0.64 -24.15 -22.93
CA GLU A 92 -0.01 -25.05 -21.98
C GLU A 92 0.72 -26.40 -21.87
N ARG A 93 1.18 -26.96 -23.00
CA ARG A 93 1.99 -28.19 -23.04
C ARG A 93 3.36 -28.01 -22.39
N ILE A 94 4.04 -26.89 -22.61
CA ILE A 94 5.35 -26.62 -22.00
C ILE A 94 5.24 -26.60 -20.47
N MET A 95 4.20 -25.93 -19.96
CA MET A 95 4.04 -25.67 -18.54
C MET A 95 3.28 -26.80 -17.81
N ASP A 96 2.84 -27.82 -18.55
CA ASP A 96 2.00 -28.91 -18.09
C ASP A 96 0.77 -28.38 -17.33
N THR A 97 0.04 -27.49 -17.99
CA THR A 97 -1.11 -26.77 -17.41
C THR A 97 -2.28 -26.70 -18.37
N GLN A 98 -3.47 -26.54 -17.83
CA GLN A 98 -4.68 -26.33 -18.61
C GLN A 98 -5.26 -24.95 -18.33
N HIS A 99 -6.00 -24.40 -19.29
CA HIS A 99 -6.74 -23.15 -19.11
C HIS A 99 -5.86 -21.96 -18.68
N MET A 100 -4.76 -21.75 -19.41
CA MET A 100 -3.89 -20.58 -19.22
C MET A 100 -4.58 -19.26 -19.58
N ASP A 101 -5.72 -19.31 -20.27
CA ASP A 101 -6.61 -18.19 -20.52
C ASP A 101 -7.05 -17.48 -19.24
N ILE A 102 -7.33 -18.22 -18.15
CA ILE A 102 -7.72 -17.60 -16.87
C ILE A 102 -6.59 -16.73 -16.30
N PHE A 103 -5.34 -17.20 -16.42
CA PHE A 103 -4.17 -16.45 -15.99
C PHE A 103 -3.98 -15.18 -16.84
N TYR A 104 -4.17 -15.27 -18.15
CA TYR A 104 -4.12 -14.12 -19.06
C TYR A 104 -5.23 -13.11 -18.79
N ILE A 105 -6.47 -13.57 -18.57
CA ILE A 105 -7.60 -12.71 -18.21
C ILE A 105 -7.30 -11.95 -16.91
N GLN A 106 -6.78 -12.63 -15.88
CA GLN A 106 -6.39 -11.96 -14.63
C GLN A 106 -5.25 -10.95 -14.85
N GLY A 107 -4.30 -11.27 -15.74
CA GLY A 107 -3.26 -10.34 -16.18
C GLY A 107 -3.84 -9.07 -16.83
N ILE A 108 -4.78 -9.22 -17.77
CA ILE A 108 -5.48 -8.11 -18.43
C ILE A 108 -6.21 -7.25 -17.40
N ILE A 109 -7.02 -7.86 -16.52
CA ILE A 109 -7.75 -7.13 -15.47
C ILE A 109 -6.78 -6.32 -14.61
N THR A 110 -5.67 -6.93 -14.19
CA THR A 110 -4.68 -6.28 -13.32
C THR A 110 -3.98 -5.12 -14.04
N PHE A 111 -3.55 -5.31 -15.29
CA PHE A 111 -2.88 -4.26 -16.06
C PHE A 111 -3.81 -3.09 -16.35
N VAL A 112 -5.04 -3.35 -16.81
CA VAL A 112 -6.03 -2.29 -17.04
C VAL A 112 -6.31 -1.51 -15.76
N MET A 113 -6.51 -2.19 -14.63
CA MET A 113 -6.75 -1.53 -13.34
C MET A 113 -5.56 -0.65 -12.91
N LEU A 114 -4.33 -1.12 -13.06
CA LEU A 114 -3.13 -0.37 -12.69
C LEU A 114 -2.86 0.80 -13.64
N GLU A 115 -3.13 0.66 -14.94
CA GLU A 115 -2.99 1.75 -15.92
C GLU A 115 -4.05 2.84 -15.71
N ILE A 116 -5.31 2.47 -15.37
CA ILE A 116 -6.33 3.46 -15.00
C ILE A 116 -5.89 4.21 -13.74
N LEU A 117 -5.40 3.49 -12.72
CA LEU A 117 -4.88 4.11 -11.50
C LEU A 117 -3.72 5.07 -11.79
N TRP A 118 -2.81 4.69 -12.70
CA TRP A 118 -1.72 5.55 -13.16
C TRP A 118 -2.25 6.79 -13.86
N ALA A 119 -3.17 6.66 -14.82
CA ALA A 119 -3.73 7.79 -15.56
C ALA A 119 -4.44 8.80 -14.63
N LEU A 120 -5.21 8.31 -13.65
CA LEU A 120 -5.82 9.16 -12.62
C LEU A 120 -4.77 9.88 -11.76
N SER A 121 -3.71 9.18 -11.38
CA SER A 121 -2.61 9.74 -10.59
C SER A 121 -1.82 10.78 -11.39
N LEU A 122 -1.56 10.51 -12.66
CA LEU A 122 -0.90 11.42 -13.60
C LEU A 122 -1.70 12.71 -13.76
N ASN A 123 -3.02 12.61 -14.00
CA ASN A 123 -3.88 13.77 -14.15
C ASN A 123 -3.85 14.66 -12.89
N ASN A 124 -3.94 14.03 -11.70
CA ASN A 124 -3.85 14.75 -10.44
C ASN A 124 -2.46 15.37 -10.21
N LEU A 125 -1.38 14.71 -10.66
CA LEU A 125 -0.03 15.23 -10.59
C LEU A 125 0.15 16.49 -11.45
N LEU A 126 -0.27 16.44 -12.72
CA LEU A 126 -0.14 17.56 -13.66
C LEU A 126 -0.95 18.79 -13.25
N HIS A 127 -2.06 18.57 -12.54
CA HIS A 127 -2.86 19.65 -11.95
C HIS A 127 -2.38 20.08 -10.55
N TYR A 128 -1.29 19.51 -10.04
CA TYR A 128 -0.75 19.80 -8.70
C TYR A 128 -1.77 19.57 -7.57
N ARG A 129 -2.62 18.53 -7.71
CA ARG A 129 -3.66 18.15 -6.75
C ARG A 129 -3.28 16.94 -5.91
N LEU A 130 -2.05 16.46 -6.05
CA LEU A 130 -1.57 15.20 -5.50
C LEU A 130 -1.07 15.36 -4.06
N SER A 131 -1.98 15.11 -3.14
CA SER A 131 -1.81 15.35 -1.71
C SER A 131 -0.65 14.58 -1.06
N SER A 132 -0.27 13.41 -1.59
CA SER A 132 0.85 12.63 -1.07
C SER A 132 2.20 13.28 -1.33
N ILE A 133 2.36 14.04 -2.43
CA ILE A 133 3.60 14.76 -2.71
C ILE A 133 3.69 16.03 -1.87
N ASP A 134 2.57 16.74 -1.68
CA ASP A 134 2.53 17.89 -0.76
C ASP A 134 2.97 17.49 0.66
N PHE A 135 2.49 16.35 1.15
CA PHE A 135 2.95 15.81 2.44
C PHE A 135 4.46 15.51 2.42
N LEU A 136 4.98 14.86 1.37
CA LEU A 136 6.42 14.57 1.27
C LEU A 136 7.25 15.86 1.22
N ALA A 137 6.80 16.86 0.47
CA ALA A 137 7.43 18.16 0.38
C ALA A 137 7.47 18.85 1.75
N ASN A 138 6.40 18.75 2.55
CA ASN A 138 6.34 19.27 3.91
C ASN A 138 7.25 18.50 4.89
N LYS A 139 7.49 17.21 4.64
CA LYS A 139 8.36 16.35 5.47
C LYS A 139 9.81 16.29 5.01
N SER A 140 10.18 17.00 3.94
CA SER A 140 11.58 17.11 3.48
C SER A 140 12.53 17.63 4.58
N ASN A 141 12.04 18.52 5.45
CA ASN A 141 12.78 19.07 6.61
C ASN A 141 12.35 18.47 7.96
N PHE A 142 11.98 17.19 7.99
CA PHE A 142 11.47 16.54 9.20
C PHE A 142 12.52 16.46 10.32
N ASN A 143 12.25 17.11 11.46
CA ASN A 143 13.10 17.04 12.64
C ASN A 143 12.75 15.84 13.54
N GLU A 144 13.41 14.72 13.30
CA GLU A 144 13.20 13.46 14.00
C GLU A 144 13.42 13.54 15.50
N LYS A 145 14.43 14.30 15.94
CA LYS A 145 14.81 14.38 17.36
C LYS A 145 13.75 15.09 18.18
N LYS A 146 13.00 16.02 17.56
CA LYS A 146 11.93 16.78 18.21
C LYS A 146 10.60 16.03 18.18
N GLN A 147 10.30 15.32 17.09
CA GLN A 147 8.96 14.76 16.84
C GLN A 147 8.83 13.28 17.22
N LEU A 148 9.91 12.51 17.31
CA LEU A 148 9.85 11.08 17.63
C LEU A 148 10.69 10.73 18.86
N ARG A 149 10.12 9.88 19.73
CA ARG A 149 10.87 9.26 20.82
C ARG A 149 11.95 8.31 20.28
N PRO A 150 13.09 8.15 20.98
CA PRO A 150 14.21 7.34 20.48
C PRO A 150 13.84 5.87 20.24
N LYS A 151 13.03 5.27 21.13
CA LYS A 151 12.53 3.89 20.97
C LYS A 151 11.67 3.73 19.71
N SER A 152 10.74 4.65 19.49
CA SER A 152 9.86 4.65 18.31
C SER A 152 10.62 4.87 17.01
N ARG A 153 11.64 5.73 17.03
CA ARG A 153 12.52 5.96 15.89
C ARG A 153 13.29 4.69 15.53
N GLN A 154 13.89 4.02 16.52
CA GLN A 154 14.57 2.75 16.31
C GLN A 154 13.64 1.68 15.74
N TYR A 155 12.39 1.60 16.24
CA TYR A 155 11.37 0.70 15.71
C TYR A 155 11.08 0.96 14.23
N LEU A 156 10.80 2.22 13.86
CA LEU A 156 10.51 2.60 12.47
C LEU A 156 11.66 2.31 11.52
N PHE A 157 12.90 2.57 11.94
CA PHE A 157 14.09 2.23 11.15
C PHE A 157 14.23 0.73 10.98
N HIS A 158 14.12 -0.04 12.07
CA HIS A 158 14.25 -1.49 11.99
C HIS A 158 13.18 -2.10 11.09
N MET A 159 11.93 -1.63 11.22
CA MET A 159 10.83 -2.05 10.36
C MET A 159 11.07 -1.69 8.89
N TYR A 160 11.48 -0.44 8.60
CA TYR A 160 11.75 -0.02 7.22
C TYR A 160 12.86 -0.86 6.58
N ILE A 161 13.94 -1.13 7.32
CA ILE A 161 15.06 -1.94 6.83
C ILE A 161 14.61 -3.35 6.48
N ILE A 162 13.89 -4.00 7.41
CA ILE A 162 13.41 -5.36 7.18
C ILE A 162 12.43 -5.40 6.02
N SER A 163 11.43 -4.52 6.03
CA SER A 163 10.39 -4.49 5.00
C SER A 163 10.96 -4.17 3.62
N LYS A 164 11.89 -3.22 3.51
CA LYS A 164 12.63 -2.93 2.27
C LYS A 164 13.45 -4.12 1.80
N LEU A 165 14.16 -4.79 2.71
CA LEU A 165 14.98 -5.96 2.36
C LEU A 165 14.08 -7.09 1.84
N MET A 166 12.96 -7.36 2.51
CA MET A 166 11.99 -8.36 2.06
C MET A 166 11.39 -7.99 0.69
N ALA A 167 10.94 -6.74 0.51
CA ALA A 167 10.40 -6.27 -0.76
C ALA A 167 11.42 -6.37 -1.91
N THR A 168 12.69 -6.04 -1.64
CA THR A 168 13.76 -6.13 -2.64
C THR A 168 14.06 -7.58 -3.00
N ILE A 169 14.16 -8.48 -2.02
CA ILE A 169 14.37 -9.92 -2.26
C ILE A 169 13.22 -10.50 -3.07
N LEU A 170 11.97 -10.24 -2.68
CA LEU A 170 10.79 -10.72 -3.40
C LEU A 170 10.76 -10.20 -4.85
N TYR A 171 11.00 -8.90 -5.04
CA TYR A 171 11.08 -8.30 -6.37
C TYR A 171 12.19 -8.94 -7.22
N SER A 172 13.38 -9.16 -6.65
CA SER A 172 14.49 -9.83 -7.33
C SER A 172 14.17 -11.27 -7.72
N ILE A 173 13.57 -12.05 -6.82
CA ILE A 173 13.18 -13.45 -7.09
C ILE A 173 12.19 -13.49 -8.25
N VAL A 174 11.10 -12.73 -8.18
CA VAL A 174 10.08 -12.69 -9.23
C VAL A 174 10.66 -12.21 -10.56
N THR A 175 11.58 -11.25 -10.53
CA THR A 175 12.25 -10.78 -11.77
C THR A 175 13.10 -11.89 -12.39
N ILE A 176 13.88 -12.63 -11.58
CA ILE A 176 14.71 -13.74 -12.07
C ILE A 176 13.82 -14.85 -12.64
N GLU A 177 12.74 -15.21 -11.94
CA GLU A 177 11.78 -16.22 -12.41
C GLU A 177 11.16 -15.83 -13.76
N LEU A 178 10.70 -14.58 -13.91
CA LEU A 178 10.15 -14.08 -15.17
C LEU A 178 11.20 -14.07 -16.31
N LEU A 179 12.47 -13.81 -16.00
CA LEU A 179 13.56 -13.90 -16.98
C LEU A 179 13.84 -15.34 -17.42
N ILE A 180 13.80 -16.30 -16.50
CA ILE A 180 13.93 -17.74 -16.82
C ILE A 180 12.80 -18.17 -17.76
N VAL A 181 11.57 -17.73 -17.49
CA VAL A 181 10.40 -18.02 -18.32
C VAL A 181 10.57 -17.47 -19.75
N ILE A 182 11.20 -16.30 -19.93
CA ILE A 182 11.54 -15.78 -21.28
C ILE A 182 12.48 -16.76 -22.01
N ILE A 183 13.54 -17.23 -21.35
CA ILE A 183 14.53 -18.12 -21.95
C ILE A 183 13.86 -19.45 -22.34
N MET A 184 13.03 -20.02 -21.46
CA MET A 184 12.28 -21.25 -21.74
C MET A 184 11.34 -21.08 -22.93
N TYR A 185 10.61 -19.97 -22.99
CA TYR A 185 9.69 -19.67 -24.09
C TYR A 185 10.42 -19.51 -25.42
N ALA A 186 11.55 -18.80 -25.43
CA ALA A 186 12.37 -18.62 -26.64
C ALA A 186 12.98 -19.94 -27.12
N TYR A 187 13.51 -20.76 -26.20
CA TYR A 187 14.05 -22.08 -26.52
C TYR A 187 12.99 -23.01 -27.10
N HIS A 188 11.79 -23.03 -26.50
CA HIS A 188 10.71 -23.84 -27.01
C HIS A 188 10.21 -23.35 -28.38
N GLY A 189 10.08 -22.04 -28.56
CA GLY A 189 9.76 -21.46 -29.87
C GLY A 189 10.77 -21.90 -30.93
N TYR A 190 12.06 -21.92 -30.60
CA TYR A 190 13.09 -22.40 -31.51
C TYR A 190 12.93 -23.89 -31.87
N ASN A 191 12.59 -24.75 -30.90
CA ASN A 191 12.34 -26.18 -31.16
C ASN A 191 11.12 -26.41 -32.07
N LEU A 192 10.05 -25.61 -31.90
CA LEU A 192 8.88 -25.66 -32.79
C LEU A 192 9.25 -25.24 -34.22
N TYR A 193 10.11 -24.23 -34.36
CA TYR A 193 10.63 -23.79 -35.65
C TYR A 193 11.46 -24.88 -36.34
N GLN A 194 12.38 -25.52 -35.60
CA GLN A 194 13.15 -26.65 -36.14
C GLN A 194 12.27 -27.83 -36.57
N SER A 195 11.13 -28.02 -35.91
CA SER A 195 10.16 -29.07 -36.24
C SER A 195 9.22 -28.68 -37.39
N PHE A 196 9.46 -27.56 -38.08
CA PHE A 196 8.63 -27.00 -39.16
C PHE A 196 7.15 -26.81 -38.76
N ARG A 197 6.87 -26.59 -37.46
CA ARG A 197 5.51 -26.35 -36.96
C ARG A 197 5.12 -24.87 -36.97
N ILE A 198 6.10 -23.99 -36.95
CA ILE A 198 5.91 -22.54 -36.96
C ILE A 198 6.87 -21.87 -37.94
N ASP A 199 6.45 -20.72 -38.46
CA ASP A 199 7.27 -19.90 -39.35
C ASP A 199 8.24 -19.00 -38.57
N ILE A 200 9.30 -18.52 -39.23
CA ILE A 200 10.26 -17.57 -38.64
C ILE A 200 9.60 -16.25 -38.22
N ILE A 201 8.58 -15.80 -38.96
CA ILE A 201 7.80 -14.59 -38.64
C ILE A 201 7.01 -14.82 -37.35
N GLN A 202 6.35 -15.97 -37.20
CA GLN A 202 5.59 -16.30 -35.99
C GLN A 202 6.51 -16.40 -34.76
N LEU A 203 7.70 -16.99 -34.91
CA LEU A 203 8.69 -17.08 -33.84
C LEU A 203 9.15 -15.68 -33.41
N THR A 204 9.58 -14.85 -34.35
CA THR A 204 10.11 -13.50 -34.06
C THR A 204 9.07 -12.57 -33.45
N VAL A 205 7.85 -12.56 -33.99
CA VAL A 205 6.75 -11.76 -33.43
C VAL A 205 6.33 -12.30 -32.05
N GLY A 206 6.16 -13.62 -31.93
CA GLY A 206 5.75 -14.27 -30.69
C GLY A 206 6.72 -14.03 -29.53
N VAL A 207 8.03 -14.18 -29.75
CA VAL A 207 9.06 -13.92 -28.74
C VAL A 207 9.14 -12.45 -28.38
N SER A 208 9.07 -11.54 -29.37
CA SER A 208 9.10 -10.10 -29.11
C SER A 208 7.93 -9.62 -28.26
N MET A 209 6.71 -10.07 -28.57
CA MET A 209 5.51 -9.72 -27.81
C MET A 209 5.51 -10.33 -26.40
N PHE A 210 6.03 -11.55 -26.26
CA PHE A 210 6.22 -12.18 -24.95
C PHE A 210 7.22 -11.40 -24.07
N ILE A 211 8.33 -10.93 -24.65
CA ILE A 211 9.29 -10.07 -23.94
C ILE A 211 8.63 -8.78 -23.48
N ILE A 212 7.85 -8.11 -24.35
CA ILE A 212 7.11 -6.89 -23.99
C ILE A 212 6.17 -7.15 -22.81
N TRP A 213 5.42 -8.25 -22.85
CA TRP A 213 4.54 -8.66 -21.77
C TRP A 213 5.29 -8.85 -20.44
N ILE A 214 6.38 -9.62 -20.46
CA ILE A 214 7.18 -9.88 -19.25
C ILE A 214 7.83 -8.60 -18.71
N MET A 215 8.36 -7.73 -19.58
CA MET A 215 8.92 -6.44 -19.17
C MET A 215 7.88 -5.56 -18.48
N HIS A 216 6.65 -5.55 -18.99
CA HIS A 216 5.55 -4.85 -18.35
C HIS A 216 5.17 -5.48 -17.00
N ALA A 217 5.13 -6.82 -16.92
CA ALA A 217 4.87 -7.55 -15.68
C ALA A 217 5.93 -7.22 -14.59
N ILE A 218 7.22 -7.19 -14.93
CA ILE A 218 8.30 -6.81 -14.01
C ILE A 218 8.08 -5.39 -13.46
N GLN A 219 7.74 -4.43 -14.33
CA GLN A 219 7.47 -3.05 -13.91
C GLN A 219 6.26 -2.97 -12.95
N MET A 220 5.21 -3.76 -13.18
CA MET A 220 4.04 -3.84 -12.30
C MET A 220 4.36 -4.50 -10.95
N MET A 221 5.18 -5.54 -10.94
CA MET A 221 5.69 -6.12 -9.70
C MET A 221 6.52 -5.12 -8.90
N GLY A 222 7.27 -4.24 -9.57
CA GLY A 222 7.97 -3.13 -8.91
C GLY A 222 7.02 -2.14 -8.24
N GLN A 223 5.88 -1.85 -8.87
CA GLN A 223 4.82 -1.04 -8.26
C GLN A 223 4.18 -1.74 -7.05
N LEU A 224 3.91 -3.04 -7.13
CA LEU A 224 3.34 -3.80 -6.02
C LEU A 224 4.31 -3.97 -4.86
N PHE A 225 5.58 -4.31 -5.08
CA PHE A 225 6.51 -4.54 -3.98
C PHE A 225 7.14 -3.25 -3.45
N MET A 226 7.71 -2.41 -4.31
CA MET A 226 8.52 -1.27 -3.84
C MET A 226 7.65 -0.07 -3.43
N SER A 227 6.63 0.28 -4.23
CA SER A 227 5.76 1.42 -3.95
C SER A 227 4.79 1.14 -2.80
N LEU A 228 4.20 -0.07 -2.72
CA LEU A 228 3.35 -0.44 -1.57
C LEU A 228 4.14 -0.61 -0.28
N ASN A 229 5.40 -1.07 -0.34
CA ASN A 229 6.22 -1.15 0.87
C ASN A 229 6.44 0.24 1.50
N PHE A 230 6.62 1.28 0.67
CA PHE A 230 6.70 2.63 1.20
C PHE A 230 5.35 3.13 1.75
N LEU A 231 4.22 2.79 1.12
CA LEU A 231 2.89 3.06 1.68
C LEU A 231 2.69 2.39 3.04
N LEU A 232 3.11 1.13 3.19
CA LEU A 232 3.08 0.38 4.45
C LEU A 232 3.92 1.10 5.53
N PHE A 233 5.11 1.57 5.18
CA PHE A 233 5.93 2.38 6.06
C PHE A 233 5.21 3.65 6.52
N LEU A 234 4.55 4.38 5.63
CA LEU A 234 3.80 5.60 5.99
C LEU A 234 2.65 5.30 6.95
N ILE A 235 1.91 4.21 6.74
CA ILE A 235 0.82 3.79 7.63
C ILE A 235 1.36 3.51 9.04
N GLU A 236 2.47 2.79 9.14
CA GLU A 236 3.11 2.48 10.42
C GLU A 236 3.77 3.71 11.06
N PHE A 237 4.29 4.64 10.27
CA PHE A 237 4.71 5.95 10.76
C PHE A 237 3.55 6.69 11.44
N PHE A 238 2.39 6.79 10.80
CA PHE A 238 1.20 7.41 11.41
C PHE A 238 0.73 6.67 12.66
N LYS A 239 0.79 5.32 12.65
CA LYS A 239 0.45 4.49 13.81
C LYS A 239 1.36 4.77 15.00
N VAL A 240 2.66 4.91 14.77
CA VAL A 240 3.64 5.26 15.80
C VAL A 240 3.39 6.67 16.35
N CYS A 241 3.11 7.64 15.48
CA CYS A 241 2.82 9.02 15.90
C CYS A 241 1.56 9.09 16.79
N ILE A 242 0.46 8.45 16.41
CA ILE A 242 -0.75 8.45 17.25
C ILE A 242 -0.54 7.64 18.55
N GLY A 243 0.28 6.58 18.50
CA GLY A 243 0.68 5.82 19.68
C GLY A 243 1.45 6.66 20.69
N GLN A 244 2.35 7.53 20.24
CA GLN A 244 3.08 8.46 21.11
C GLN A 244 2.17 9.50 21.77
N LEU A 245 1.17 9.99 21.02
CA LEU A 245 0.14 10.89 21.55
C LEU A 245 -0.73 10.19 22.60
N TYR A 246 -1.13 8.94 22.33
CA TYR A 246 -1.84 8.12 23.31
C TYR A 246 -1.05 7.94 24.61
N GLU A 247 0.25 7.65 24.53
CA GLU A 247 1.10 7.55 25.72
C GLU A 247 1.31 8.89 26.44
N MET A 248 1.32 10.00 25.71
CA MET A 248 1.35 11.34 26.32
C MET A 248 0.08 11.55 27.15
N LEU A 249 -1.08 11.29 26.54
CA LEU A 249 -2.38 11.41 27.19
C LEU A 249 -2.53 10.48 28.41
N ARG A 250 -2.07 9.22 28.29
CA ARG A 250 -2.10 8.25 29.40
C ARG A 250 -1.26 8.72 30.60
N ARG A 251 -0.10 9.35 30.37
CA ARG A 251 0.71 9.93 31.44
C ARG A 251 0.03 11.11 32.12
N PHE A 252 -0.77 11.88 31.39
CA PHE A 252 -1.60 12.94 31.96
C PHE A 252 -2.76 12.41 32.80
N ASP A 253 -3.28 11.22 32.49
CA ASP A 253 -4.35 10.59 33.28
C ASP A 253 -3.83 10.00 34.60
N GLN A 254 -2.55 9.61 34.66
CA GLN A 254 -1.91 9.03 35.85
C GLN A 254 -1.39 10.07 36.85
N LYS A 255 -1.18 11.33 36.43
CA LYS A 255 -0.72 12.41 37.32
C LYS A 255 -1.90 13.28 37.76
N CYS A 256 -2.15 13.29 39.07
CA CYS A 256 -3.16 14.09 39.80
C CYS A 256 -2.99 15.63 39.65
N PRO A 257 -3.98 16.45 40.09
CA PRO A 257 -4.42 17.66 39.40
C PRO A 257 -3.53 18.86 39.69
N PHE A 258 -2.94 19.44 38.65
CA PHE A 258 -2.43 20.81 38.70
C PHE A 258 -2.84 21.51 37.40
N GLU A 259 -3.86 22.37 37.50
CA GLU A 259 -4.54 23.01 36.37
C GLU A 259 -3.60 23.80 35.45
N LYS A 260 -2.54 24.43 36.00
CA LYS A 260 -1.60 25.25 35.22
C LYS A 260 -0.59 24.46 34.39
N ILE A 261 -0.11 23.31 34.88
CA ILE A 261 0.80 22.44 34.10
C ILE A 261 0.01 21.74 33.00
N MET A 262 -1.27 21.44 33.26
CA MET A 262 -2.15 20.76 32.31
C MET A 262 -2.54 21.58 31.10
N GLU A 263 -2.69 22.91 31.19
CA GLU A 263 -3.14 23.71 30.05
C GLU A 263 -2.11 23.71 28.91
N ASN A 264 -0.82 23.88 29.22
CA ASN A 264 0.25 23.85 28.23
C ASN A 264 0.43 22.46 27.61
N ASP A 265 0.41 21.42 28.43
CA ASP A 265 0.52 20.03 28.00
C ASP A 265 -0.69 19.59 27.14
N TRP A 266 -1.88 20.08 27.47
CA TRP A 266 -3.09 19.85 26.70
C TRP A 266 -3.10 20.61 25.38
N ASN A 267 -2.74 21.90 25.37
CA ASN A 267 -2.62 22.69 24.15
C ASN A 267 -1.59 22.07 23.20
N ARG A 268 -0.49 21.55 23.74
CA ARG A 268 0.51 20.79 22.98
C ARG A 268 -0.10 19.53 22.37
N PHE A 269 -0.82 18.72 23.14
CA PHE A 269 -1.49 17.51 22.63
C PHE A 269 -2.49 17.85 21.52
N GLN A 270 -3.34 18.88 21.71
CA GLN A 270 -4.32 19.31 20.71
C GLN A 270 -3.64 19.75 19.41
N TYR A 271 -2.57 20.54 19.51
CA TYR A 271 -1.79 20.97 18.37
C TYR A 271 -1.17 19.78 17.62
N GLU A 272 -0.44 18.91 18.33
CA GLU A 272 0.20 17.74 17.72
C GLU A 272 -0.82 16.77 17.10
N TYR A 273 -1.97 16.57 17.75
CA TYR A 273 -3.07 15.77 17.19
C TYR A 273 -3.67 16.41 15.93
N SER A 274 -3.93 17.71 15.94
CA SER A 274 -4.50 18.41 14.78
C SER A 274 -3.56 18.39 13.58
N CYS A 275 -2.25 18.58 13.80
CA CYS A 275 -1.24 18.41 12.76
C CYS A 275 -1.24 16.99 12.20
N LEU A 276 -1.25 15.97 13.08
CA LEU A 276 -1.27 14.57 12.67
C LEU A 276 -2.56 14.19 11.91
N TYR A 277 -3.71 14.73 12.34
CA TYR A 277 -4.99 14.56 11.67
C TYR A 277 -4.94 15.16 10.25
N SER A 278 -4.43 16.38 10.11
CA SER A 278 -4.25 17.03 8.80
C SER A 278 -3.36 16.21 7.87
N ASP A 279 -2.19 15.77 8.36
CA ASP A 279 -1.25 14.95 7.62
C ASP A 279 -1.88 13.61 7.18
N THR A 280 -2.61 12.95 8.09
CA THR A 280 -3.30 11.67 7.81
C THR A 280 -4.42 11.87 6.80
N ALA A 281 -5.21 12.94 6.92
CA ALA A 281 -6.28 13.26 5.98
C ALA A 281 -5.73 13.56 4.58
N GLN A 282 -4.61 14.27 4.50
CA GLN A 282 -3.91 14.55 3.26
C GLN A 282 -3.44 13.25 2.60
N MET A 283 -2.85 12.34 3.37
CA MET A 283 -2.45 11.03 2.85
C MET A 283 -3.63 10.13 2.48
N ASN A 284 -4.73 10.15 3.25
CA ASN A 284 -5.92 9.39 2.93
C ASN A 284 -6.54 9.82 1.58
N ARG A 285 -6.52 11.12 1.25
CA ARG A 285 -7.03 11.61 -0.05
C ARG A 285 -6.31 10.96 -1.25
N ALA A 286 -5.02 10.68 -1.13
CA ALA A 286 -4.24 9.97 -2.15
C ALA A 286 -4.42 8.46 -2.06
N ALA A 287 -4.28 7.89 -0.86
CA ALA A 287 -4.32 6.44 -0.65
C ALA A 287 -5.70 5.83 -0.91
N ARG A 288 -6.81 6.56 -0.73
CA ARG A 288 -8.17 6.00 -0.87
C ARG A 288 -8.43 5.34 -2.22
N LEU A 289 -7.93 5.94 -3.30
CA LEU A 289 -8.08 5.42 -4.66
C LEU A 289 -7.20 4.19 -4.84
N ILE A 290 -5.93 4.28 -4.41
CA ILE A 290 -4.98 3.16 -4.45
C ILE A 290 -5.56 1.94 -3.71
N LEU A 291 -6.06 2.12 -2.50
CA LEU A 291 -6.65 1.05 -1.68
C LEU A 291 -7.87 0.39 -2.34
N LEU A 292 -8.68 1.16 -3.08
CA LEU A 292 -9.82 0.63 -3.83
C LEU A 292 -9.37 -0.27 -4.98
N TYR A 293 -8.39 0.17 -5.77
CA TYR A 293 -7.86 -0.64 -6.87
C TYR A 293 -7.14 -1.89 -6.36
N LEU A 294 -6.37 -1.79 -5.27
CA LEU A 294 -5.74 -2.95 -4.65
C LEU A 294 -6.76 -3.96 -4.12
N GLU A 295 -7.88 -3.50 -3.56
CA GLU A 295 -8.97 -4.37 -3.12
C GLU A 295 -9.69 -5.04 -4.30
N ALA A 296 -9.85 -4.34 -5.42
CA ALA A 296 -10.41 -4.94 -6.63
C ALA A 296 -9.48 -6.02 -7.21
N ILE A 297 -8.18 -5.75 -7.28
CA ILE A 297 -7.16 -6.69 -7.76
C ILE A 297 -7.07 -7.91 -6.83
N SER A 298 -7.11 -7.73 -5.50
CA SER A 298 -7.05 -8.84 -4.55
C SER A 298 -8.26 -9.77 -4.67
N LYS A 299 -9.46 -9.22 -4.87
CA LYS A 299 -10.69 -9.98 -5.07
C LYS A 299 -10.73 -10.69 -6.42
N SER A 300 -10.30 -10.04 -7.49
CA SER A 300 -10.23 -10.70 -8.79
C SER A 300 -9.20 -11.83 -8.75
N SER A 301 -8.06 -11.62 -8.09
CA SER A 301 -6.99 -12.61 -7.96
C SER A 301 -7.45 -13.88 -7.23
N ILE A 302 -8.22 -13.76 -6.14
CA ILE A 302 -8.70 -14.94 -5.42
C ILE A 302 -9.79 -15.71 -6.17
N ILE A 303 -10.67 -14.99 -6.88
CA ILE A 303 -11.68 -15.60 -7.76
C ILE A 303 -10.97 -16.38 -8.88
N SER A 304 -10.00 -15.76 -9.54
CA SER A 304 -9.19 -16.37 -10.59
C SER A 304 -8.41 -17.58 -10.06
N ALA A 305 -7.88 -17.53 -8.83
CA ALA A 305 -7.22 -18.67 -8.20
C ALA A 305 -8.17 -19.86 -8.01
N CYS A 306 -9.39 -19.63 -7.51
CA CYS A 306 -10.37 -20.69 -7.32
C CYS A 306 -10.81 -21.32 -8.65
N ILE A 307 -11.06 -20.51 -9.68
CA ILE A 307 -11.46 -21.01 -11.00
C ILE A 307 -10.29 -21.76 -11.64
N PHE A 308 -9.08 -21.19 -11.61
CA PHE A 308 -7.89 -21.83 -12.16
C PHE A 308 -7.62 -23.18 -11.50
N TYR A 309 -7.66 -23.23 -10.16
CA TYR A 309 -7.52 -24.45 -9.37
C TYR A 309 -8.52 -25.53 -9.80
N SER A 310 -9.79 -25.18 -9.95
CA SER A 310 -10.84 -26.15 -10.27
C SER A 310 -10.76 -26.76 -11.67
N LYS A 311 -10.07 -26.08 -12.58
CA LYS A 311 -9.98 -26.46 -13.99
C LYS A 311 -8.72 -27.25 -14.31
N GLN A 312 -7.81 -27.45 -13.35
CA GLN A 312 -6.63 -28.28 -13.56
C GLN A 312 -6.98 -29.76 -13.39
N SER A 313 -6.59 -30.59 -14.37
CA SER A 313 -6.64 -32.06 -14.22
C SER A 313 -5.43 -32.63 -13.47
N GLY A 314 -4.32 -31.89 -13.40
CA GLY A 314 -3.04 -32.34 -12.83
C GLY A 314 -2.29 -31.23 -12.10
N TRP A 315 -1.33 -31.63 -11.27
CA TRP A 315 -0.53 -30.72 -10.45
C TRP A 315 0.90 -30.59 -10.99
N SER A 316 1.17 -29.49 -11.67
CA SER A 316 2.55 -29.11 -12.03
C SER A 316 3.13 -28.12 -11.01
N ILE A 317 4.47 -28.02 -10.98
CA ILE A 317 5.16 -27.02 -10.15
C ILE A 317 4.68 -25.61 -10.52
N PHE A 318 4.40 -25.36 -11.80
CA PHE A 318 3.90 -24.07 -12.26
C PHE A 318 2.47 -23.79 -11.79
N THR A 319 1.54 -24.76 -11.87
CA THR A 319 0.17 -24.57 -11.33
C THR A 319 0.21 -24.15 -9.85
N THR A 320 1.06 -24.81 -9.06
CA THR A 320 1.23 -24.52 -7.64
C THR A 320 1.77 -23.11 -7.44
N PHE A 321 2.76 -22.70 -8.23
CA PHE A 321 3.33 -21.35 -8.18
C PHE A 321 2.29 -20.26 -8.51
N VAL A 322 1.49 -20.44 -9.56
CA VAL A 322 0.45 -19.48 -9.97
C VAL A 322 -0.60 -19.31 -8.88
N ILE A 323 -1.08 -20.41 -8.29
CA ILE A 323 -2.05 -20.37 -7.19
C ILE A 323 -1.45 -19.66 -5.97
N MET A 324 -0.21 -20.00 -5.61
CA MET A 324 0.49 -19.35 -4.51
C MET A 324 0.70 -17.85 -4.76
N ALA A 325 0.99 -17.45 -5.99
CA ALA A 325 1.12 -16.05 -6.38
C ALA A 325 -0.21 -15.30 -6.17
N PHE A 326 -1.33 -15.85 -6.64
CA PHE A 326 -2.64 -15.23 -6.43
C PHE A 326 -3.04 -15.15 -4.95
N LEU A 327 -2.82 -16.21 -4.18
CA LEU A 327 -3.06 -16.19 -2.73
C LEU A 327 -2.16 -15.17 -2.01
N SER A 328 -0.91 -15.01 -2.47
CA SER A 328 0.03 -14.04 -1.89
C SER A 328 -0.47 -12.61 -2.04
N VAL A 329 -1.02 -12.24 -3.21
CA VAL A 329 -1.60 -10.91 -3.45
C VAL A 329 -2.75 -10.66 -2.48
N PHE A 330 -3.65 -11.64 -2.32
CA PHE A 330 -4.75 -11.55 -1.37
C PHE A 330 -4.26 -11.37 0.09
N CYS A 331 -3.27 -12.16 0.52
CA CYS A 331 -2.70 -12.07 1.85
C CYS A 331 -1.99 -10.73 2.11
N LEU A 332 -1.25 -10.21 1.12
CA LEU A 332 -0.56 -8.91 1.21
C LEU A 332 -1.56 -7.77 1.41
N ILE A 333 -2.64 -7.74 0.63
CA ILE A 333 -3.65 -6.69 0.73
C ILE A 333 -4.40 -6.77 2.07
N ASN A 334 -4.82 -7.97 2.50
CA ASN A 334 -5.44 -8.11 3.82
C ASN A 334 -4.50 -7.73 4.97
N GLY A 335 -3.20 -8.07 4.86
CA GLY A 335 -2.17 -7.64 5.80
C GLY A 335 -2.07 -6.11 5.90
N LEU A 336 -2.09 -5.42 4.75
CA LEU A 336 -2.13 -3.95 4.69
C LEU A 336 -3.38 -3.40 5.40
N TYR A 337 -4.56 -3.94 5.10
CA TYR A 337 -5.82 -3.51 5.72
C TYR A 337 -5.83 -3.71 7.25
N SER A 338 -5.25 -4.82 7.73
CA SER A 338 -5.09 -5.07 9.16
C SER A 338 -4.28 -3.95 9.85
N ARG A 339 -3.16 -3.52 9.23
CA ARG A 339 -2.34 -2.42 9.76
C ARG A 339 -3.05 -1.08 9.71
N ILE A 340 -3.79 -0.80 8.65
CA ILE A 340 -4.58 0.43 8.52
C ILE A 340 -5.67 0.48 9.60
N ALA A 341 -6.34 -0.64 9.85
CA ALA A 341 -7.45 -0.71 10.82
C ALA A 341 -7.00 -0.36 12.24
N ASP A 342 -5.77 -0.70 12.63
CA ASP A 342 -5.20 -0.35 13.93
C ASP A 342 -5.16 1.16 14.17
N LEU A 343 -4.94 1.98 13.13
CA LEU A 343 -4.82 3.43 13.25
C LEU A 343 -6.10 4.05 13.84
N SER A 344 -7.26 3.61 13.34
CA SER A 344 -8.58 4.04 13.84
C SER A 344 -8.78 3.65 15.32
N SER A 345 -8.23 2.52 15.74
CA SER A 345 -8.37 2.02 17.12
C SER A 345 -7.60 2.87 18.13
N TYR A 346 -6.43 3.41 17.76
CA TYR A 346 -5.68 4.32 18.63
C TYR A 346 -6.43 5.65 18.83
N ASN A 347 -7.05 6.18 17.78
CA ASN A 347 -7.89 7.38 17.91
C ASN A 347 -9.05 7.16 18.88
N GLN A 348 -9.75 6.03 18.77
CA GLN A 348 -10.82 5.66 19.70
C GLN A 348 -10.34 5.51 21.15
N LYS A 349 -9.16 4.91 21.36
CA LYS A 349 -8.55 4.81 22.71
C LYS A 349 -8.22 6.17 23.30
N CYS A 350 -7.64 7.09 22.51
CA CYS A 350 -7.40 8.45 22.95
C CYS A 350 -8.70 9.17 23.32
N ALA A 351 -9.73 9.10 22.47
CA ALA A 351 -11.03 9.69 22.74
C ALA A 351 -11.67 9.13 24.02
N ARG A 352 -11.59 7.81 24.23
CA ARG A 352 -12.09 7.16 25.45
C ARG A 352 -11.38 7.65 26.71
N LEU A 353 -10.06 7.81 26.68
CA LEU A 353 -9.31 8.37 27.81
C LEU A 353 -9.73 9.81 28.11
N ILE A 354 -9.92 10.64 27.08
CA ILE A 354 -10.40 12.03 27.27
C ILE A 354 -11.79 12.02 27.92
N LEU A 355 -12.72 11.20 27.41
CA LEU A 355 -14.08 11.08 27.95
C LEU A 355 -14.10 10.56 29.40
N GLN A 356 -13.28 9.55 29.71
CA GLN A 356 -13.13 9.05 31.08
C GLN A 356 -12.62 10.15 32.02
N ARG A 357 -11.70 10.98 31.55
CA ARG A 357 -11.21 12.11 32.33
C ARG A 357 -12.30 13.17 32.57
N ILE A 358 -13.05 13.54 31.54
CA ILE A 358 -14.19 14.46 31.67
C ILE A 358 -15.16 13.96 32.75
N ALA A 359 -15.52 12.67 32.70
CA ALA A 359 -16.41 12.06 33.68
C ALA A 359 -15.86 12.12 35.10
N ARG A 360 -14.56 11.82 35.30
CA ARG A 360 -13.89 11.93 36.61
C ARG A 360 -13.86 13.37 37.13
N THR A 361 -13.58 14.35 36.26
CA THR A 361 -13.55 15.76 36.66
C THR A 361 -14.94 16.27 37.02
N GLN A 362 -15.98 15.88 36.27
CA GLN A 362 -17.37 16.23 36.60
C GLN A 362 -17.81 15.59 37.92
N TRP A 363 -17.49 14.31 38.15
CA TRP A 363 -17.77 13.62 39.41
C TRP A 363 -17.04 14.29 40.59
N SER A 364 -15.77 14.65 40.43
CA SER A 364 -15.01 15.35 41.46
C SER A 364 -15.61 16.70 41.79
N LEU A 365 -16.05 17.47 40.79
CA LEU A 365 -16.66 18.80 40.99
C LEU A 365 -18.03 18.72 41.68
N MET A 366 -18.76 17.63 41.50
CA MET A 366 -20.06 17.39 42.14
C MET A 366 -19.94 17.06 43.64
N ASN A 367 -18.77 16.58 44.08
CA ASN A 367 -18.52 16.14 45.46
C ASN A 367 -17.74 17.17 46.32
N VAL A 368 -17.55 18.41 45.87
CA VAL A 368 -16.85 19.47 46.62
C VAL A 368 -17.87 20.40 47.27
N ASP A 369 -17.74 20.61 48.59
CA ASP A 369 -18.59 21.50 49.39
C ASP A 369 -18.56 22.95 48.89
N GLU A 370 -19.72 23.61 48.90
CA GLU A 370 -19.98 24.92 48.26
C GLU A 370 -19.09 26.10 48.71
N LYS A 371 -18.37 25.99 49.82
CA LYS A 371 -17.73 27.14 50.48
C LYS A 371 -16.37 27.59 49.91
N ASP A 372 -15.65 26.77 49.13
CA ASP A 372 -14.30 27.08 48.60
C ASP A 372 -14.24 27.41 47.08
N VAL A 373 -15.38 27.63 46.42
CA VAL A 373 -15.50 27.18 45.01
C VAL A 373 -15.64 28.30 43.94
N GLN A 374 -15.80 29.57 44.28
CA GLN A 374 -16.27 30.57 43.29
C GLN A 374 -15.26 30.94 42.18
N LEU A 375 -13.95 31.00 42.46
CA LEU A 375 -12.92 31.32 41.45
C LEU A 375 -12.45 30.12 40.59
N PRO A 376 -12.25 28.89 41.12
CA PRO A 376 -11.87 27.73 40.30
C PRO A 376 -13.00 27.19 39.41
N LYS A 377 -14.29 27.39 39.76
CA LYS A 377 -15.42 26.91 38.94
C LYS A 377 -15.42 27.50 37.52
N ARG A 378 -15.28 28.83 37.37
CA ARG A 378 -15.36 29.49 36.05
C ARG A 378 -14.25 29.09 35.07
N TYR A 379 -13.04 28.86 35.58
CA TYR A 379 -11.90 28.43 34.76
C TYR A 379 -12.03 26.95 34.36
N SER A 380 -12.48 26.12 35.30
CA SER A 380 -12.77 24.71 35.08
C SER A 380 -13.87 24.50 34.04
N ASP A 381 -14.95 25.29 34.07
CA ASP A 381 -16.06 25.15 33.13
C ASP A 381 -15.65 25.42 31.67
N ARG A 382 -14.87 26.48 31.42
CA ARG A 382 -14.36 26.78 30.06
C ARG A 382 -13.43 25.69 29.54
N TYR A 383 -12.55 25.19 30.39
CA TYR A 383 -11.65 24.09 30.04
C TYR A 383 -12.44 22.81 29.73
N LEU A 384 -13.47 22.49 30.53
CA LEU A 384 -14.30 21.30 30.38
C LEU A 384 -15.20 21.37 29.14
N ILE A 385 -15.73 22.55 28.80
CA ILE A 385 -16.42 22.82 27.53
C ILE A 385 -15.45 22.63 26.35
N LYS A 386 -14.25 23.20 26.40
CA LYS A 386 -13.25 23.04 25.32
C LYS A 386 -12.84 21.57 25.16
N LEU A 387 -12.66 20.85 26.26
CA LEU A 387 -12.28 19.44 26.29
C LEU A 387 -13.39 18.53 25.74
N SER A 388 -14.64 18.78 26.11
CA SER A 388 -15.80 18.04 25.61
C SER A 388 -16.05 18.28 24.13
N LEU A 389 -15.99 19.54 23.67
CA LEU A 389 -16.07 19.88 22.24
C LEU A 389 -14.95 19.20 21.44
N PHE A 390 -13.72 19.18 21.99
CA PHE A 390 -12.62 18.47 21.36
C PHE A 390 -12.84 16.95 21.32
N ALA A 391 -13.35 16.33 22.40
CA ALA A 391 -13.66 14.91 22.43
C ALA A 391 -14.77 14.52 21.44
N GLN A 392 -15.82 15.34 21.33
CA GLN A 392 -16.88 15.18 20.34
C GLN A 392 -16.32 15.31 18.92
N THR A 393 -15.47 16.32 18.69
CA THR A 393 -14.80 16.51 17.40
C THR A 393 -13.92 15.30 17.06
N MET A 394 -13.14 14.79 18.01
CA MET A 394 -12.24 13.65 17.83
C MET A 394 -12.96 12.32 17.57
N THR A 395 -14.15 12.14 18.15
CA THR A 395 -15.01 10.97 17.93
C THR A 395 -15.76 11.04 16.61
N ASN A 396 -16.22 12.24 16.22
CA ASN A 396 -16.89 12.47 14.94
C ASN A 396 -15.93 12.52 13.74
N ASN A 397 -14.69 12.96 13.97
CA ASN A 397 -13.66 12.98 12.95
C ASN A 397 -13.21 11.55 12.60
N ARG A 398 -13.36 11.18 11.33
CA ARG A 398 -12.92 9.89 10.79
C ARG A 398 -11.39 9.85 10.64
N TYR A 399 -10.66 9.77 11.75
CA TYR A 399 -9.19 9.68 11.74
C TYR A 399 -8.70 8.33 11.23
N GLY A 400 -8.32 8.25 9.97
CA GLY A 400 -7.80 7.02 9.37
C GLY A 400 -7.95 7.02 7.86
N PHE A 401 -7.96 5.83 7.28
CA PHE A 401 -8.07 5.66 5.84
C PHE A 401 -9.44 5.15 5.41
N THR A 402 -9.83 5.54 4.20
CA THR A 402 -11.05 5.12 3.52
C THR A 402 -10.68 4.31 2.28
N CYS A 403 -11.42 3.24 1.98
CA CYS A 403 -11.32 2.55 0.71
C CYS A 403 -12.28 3.22 -0.30
N GLY A 404 -11.74 4.06 -1.18
CA GLY A 404 -12.52 4.90 -2.09
C GLY A 404 -13.55 5.77 -1.35
N GLN A 405 -14.77 5.81 -1.89
CA GLN A 405 -15.96 6.36 -1.20
C GLN A 405 -16.79 5.26 -0.51
N VAL A 406 -16.35 4.00 -0.58
CA VAL A 406 -17.18 2.84 -0.25
C VAL A 406 -17.30 2.66 1.26
N PHE A 407 -16.16 2.65 1.98
CA PHE A 407 -16.18 2.50 3.43
C PHE A 407 -14.94 3.05 4.12
N TYR A 408 -15.09 3.33 5.40
CA TYR A 408 -14.00 3.73 6.30
C TYR A 408 -13.41 2.49 6.99
N ILE A 409 -12.08 2.38 6.97
CA ILE A 409 -11.35 1.18 7.39
C ILE A 409 -11.22 1.18 8.92
N THR A 410 -12.08 0.40 9.56
CA THR A 410 -12.05 0.13 11.01
C THR A 410 -11.74 -1.33 11.26
N LYS A 411 -11.35 -1.68 12.49
CA LYS A 411 -11.12 -3.08 12.88
C LYS A 411 -12.36 -3.96 12.65
N PHE A 412 -13.55 -3.43 12.92
CA PHE A 412 -14.81 -4.15 12.66
C PHE A 412 -15.03 -4.37 11.16
N ARG A 413 -14.89 -3.31 10.34
CA ARG A 413 -15.06 -3.44 8.88
C ARG A 413 -14.01 -4.36 8.25
N TYR A 414 -12.78 -4.35 8.75
CA TYR A 414 -11.74 -5.30 8.34
C TYR A 414 -12.17 -6.76 8.60
N ILE A 415 -12.62 -7.08 9.81
CA ILE A 415 -13.12 -8.43 10.14
C ILE A 415 -14.31 -8.80 9.26
N GLN A 416 -15.24 -7.87 9.03
CA GLN A 416 -16.39 -8.10 8.15
C GLN A 416 -15.93 -8.43 6.72
N ILE A 417 -15.01 -7.65 6.15
CA ILE A 417 -14.47 -7.88 4.80
C ILE A 417 -13.75 -9.23 4.73
N PHE A 418 -12.95 -9.56 5.74
CA PHE A 418 -12.27 -10.85 5.83
C PHE A 418 -13.26 -12.02 5.79
N ILE A 419 -14.33 -11.96 6.60
CA ILE A 419 -15.40 -12.97 6.62
C ILE A 419 -16.14 -13.02 5.28
N MET A 420 -16.47 -11.87 4.69
CA MET A 420 -17.14 -11.82 3.39
C MET A 420 -16.29 -12.42 2.27
N ASN A 421 -14.97 -12.18 2.29
CA ASN A 421 -14.04 -12.80 1.35
C ASN A 421 -14.02 -14.33 1.53
N PHE A 422 -14.02 -14.83 2.77
CA PHE A 422 -14.11 -16.27 3.04
C PHE A 422 -15.43 -16.89 2.53
N ILE A 423 -16.57 -16.23 2.76
CA ILE A 423 -17.87 -16.67 2.24
C ILE A 423 -17.88 -16.66 0.71
N LEU A 424 -17.26 -15.65 0.08
CA LEU A 424 -17.17 -15.55 -1.37
C LEU A 424 -16.38 -16.72 -1.95
N ILE A 425 -15.22 -17.04 -1.37
CA ILE A 425 -14.42 -18.22 -1.75
C ILE A 425 -15.26 -19.50 -1.65
N LEU A 426 -15.96 -19.69 -0.53
CA LEU A 426 -16.82 -20.87 -0.33
C LEU A 426 -17.97 -20.95 -1.35
N LYS A 427 -18.61 -19.82 -1.68
CA LYS A 427 -19.68 -19.78 -2.69
C LYS A 427 -19.16 -20.13 -4.08
N PHE A 428 -18.00 -19.61 -4.45
CA PHE A 428 -17.37 -19.95 -5.73
C PHE A 428 -16.96 -21.42 -5.75
N TYR A 429 -16.30 -21.91 -4.71
CA TYR A 429 -15.95 -23.33 -4.59
C TYR A 429 -17.17 -24.25 -4.75
N LYS A 430 -18.26 -23.97 -4.01
CA LYS A 430 -19.50 -24.76 -4.09
C LYS A 430 -20.16 -24.72 -5.48
N LYS A 431 -20.13 -23.57 -6.16
CA LYS A 431 -20.71 -23.42 -7.51
C LYS A 431 -19.89 -24.15 -8.57
N ILE A 432 -18.61 -24.36 -8.31
CA ILE A 432 -17.69 -24.98 -9.26
C ILE A 432 -17.59 -26.50 -9.04
N CYS A 433 -17.71 -26.98 -7.80
CA CYS A 433 -17.74 -28.41 -7.48
C CYS A 433 -19.11 -29.08 -7.71
N ARG A 434 -20.15 -28.30 -8.02
CA ARG A 434 -21.42 -28.79 -8.57
C ARG A 434 -21.42 -28.52 -10.05
#